data_AF-A0A350H475-F1
#
_entry.id   AF-A0A350H475-F1
#
_cell.length_a   1.000
_cell.length_b   1.000
_cell.length_c   1.000
_cell.angle_alpha   90.00
_cell.angle_beta   90.00
_cell.angle_gamma   90.00
#
_symmetry.space_group_name_H-M   'P 1'
#
loop_
_entity.id
_entity.type
_entity.pdbx_description
1 polymer ?
#
loop_
_entity_poly.entity_id
_entity_poly.type
_entity_poly.pdbx_seq_one_letter_code
_entity_poly.pdbx_strand_id
1 'polypeptide(L)' 'MKLKKTKKYDDIINLEHHVSKKHPHMDIKNRAAQFAPFAALTGHEEAIDDKTKSHLDELEKLEQGIRLEGVDYYDGDFDD' A
#
# COMPACT_ATOMS: atom_id res chain seq x y z
N MET A 1 -5.79 -7.41 5.22
CA MET A 1 -6.94 -7.05 6.08
C MET A 1 -8.24 -7.48 5.40
N LYS A 2 -9.19 -8.14 6.10
CA LYS A 2 -10.51 -8.49 5.55
C LYS A 2 -11.50 -7.36 5.79
N LEU A 3 -12.12 -6.82 4.73
CA LEU A 3 -13.24 -5.89 4.88
C LEU A 3 -14.47 -6.62 5.43
N LYS A 4 -15.00 -6.13 6.56
CA LYS A 4 -16.29 -6.60 7.10
C LYS A 4 -17.41 -5.88 6.35
N LYS A 5 -18.29 -6.66 5.71
CA LYS A 5 -19.49 -6.11 5.07
C LYS A 5 -20.50 -5.73 6.15
N THR A 6 -20.91 -4.46 6.20
CA THR A 6 -21.92 -3.95 7.13
C THR A 6 -23.20 -3.62 6.35
N LYS A 7 -24.37 -3.83 6.97
CA LYS A 7 -25.70 -3.54 6.38
C LYS A 7 -26.29 -2.20 6.86
N LYS A 8 -25.44 -1.31 7.37
CA LYS A 8 -25.85 -0.11 8.11
C LYS A 8 -26.62 0.91 7.24
N TYR A 9 -26.52 0.80 5.92
CA TYR A 9 -27.05 1.79 4.97
C TYR A 9 -27.85 1.15 3.82
N ASP A 10 -28.28 -0.11 3.97
CA ASP A 10 -29.01 -0.86 2.93
C ASP A 10 -30.35 -0.17 2.56
N ASP A 11 -30.90 0.61 3.48
CA ASP A 11 -32.13 1.40 3.36
C ASP A 11 -31.97 2.67 2.50
N ILE A 12 -30.75 3.20 2.38
CA ILE A 12 -30.48 4.45 1.64
C ILE A 12 -29.62 4.27 0.39
N ILE A 13 -28.91 3.16 0.24
CA ILE A 13 -27.91 2.97 -0.84
C ILE A 13 -28.52 2.91 -2.25
N ASN A 14 -29.81 2.54 -2.36
CA ASN A 14 -30.52 2.42 -3.63
C ASN A 14 -31.48 3.60 -3.91
N LEU A 15 -31.45 4.64 -3.07
CA LEU A 15 -32.29 5.82 -3.29
C LEU A 15 -31.80 6.65 -4.48
N GLU A 16 -32.73 7.31 -5.15
CA GLU A 16 -32.38 8.22 -6.24
C GLU A 16 -31.48 9.34 -5.71
N HIS A 17 -30.30 9.49 -6.32
CA HIS A 17 -29.41 10.57 -5.97
C HIS A 17 -29.92 11.87 -6.59
N HIS A 18 -30.21 12.86 -5.76
CA HIS A 18 -30.57 14.19 -6.22
C HIS A 18 -29.48 14.79 -7.10
N VAL A 19 -29.86 15.19 -8.32
CA VAL A 19 -29.01 15.98 -9.23
C VAL A 19 -29.62 17.36 -9.40
N SER A 20 -28.82 18.40 -9.14
CA SER A 20 -29.27 19.78 -9.30
C SER A 20 -29.52 20.11 -10.77
N LYS A 21 -30.72 20.63 -11.07
CA LYS A 21 -31.09 21.11 -12.41
C LYS A 21 -30.42 22.44 -12.77
N LYS A 22 -30.11 23.25 -11.76
CA LYS A 22 -29.54 24.60 -11.92
C LYS A 22 -28.02 24.59 -11.96
N HIS A 23 -27.41 23.72 -11.16
CA HIS A 23 -25.96 23.60 -11.03
C HIS A 23 -25.53 22.19 -11.46
N PRO A 24 -25.37 21.96 -12.78
CA PRO A 24 -24.98 20.65 -13.27
C PRO A 24 -23.63 20.24 -12.70
N HIS A 25 -23.43 18.93 -12.51
CA HIS A 25 -22.15 18.41 -12.07
C HIS A 25 -21.06 18.68 -13.10
N MET A 26 -19.86 18.94 -12.60
CA MET A 26 -18.67 19.07 -13.42
C MET A 26 -18.39 17.75 -14.14
N ASP A 27 -18.08 17.81 -15.44
CA ASP A 27 -17.68 16.67 -16.25
C ASP A 27 -16.45 15.94 -15.67
N ILE A 28 -16.37 14.62 -15.89
CA ILE A 28 -15.28 13.78 -15.37
C ILE A 28 -13.91 14.29 -15.81
N LYS A 29 -13.75 14.76 -17.05
CA LYS A 29 -12.46 15.24 -17.55
C LYS A 29 -12.03 16.52 -16.83
N ASN A 30 -12.98 17.42 -16.59
CA ASN A 30 -12.74 18.65 -15.83
C ASN A 30 -12.43 18.35 -14.36
N ARG A 31 -13.06 17.30 -13.78
CA ARG A 31 -12.69 16.79 -12.45
C ARG A 31 -11.25 16.26 -12.44
N ALA A 32 -10.84 15.48 -13.44
CA ALA A 32 -9.49 14.93 -13.54
C ALA A 32 -8.41 16.01 -13.73
N ALA A 33 -8.72 17.06 -14.49
CA ALA A 33 -7.81 18.18 -14.72
C ALA A 33 -7.38 18.91 -13.43
N GLN A 34 -8.19 18.87 -12.36
CA GLN A 34 -7.82 19.41 -11.05
C GLN A 34 -6.60 18.68 -10.44
N PHE A 35 -6.41 17.41 -10.80
CA PHE A 35 -5.30 16.57 -10.37
C PHE A 35 -4.18 16.48 -11.42
N ALA A 36 -4.33 17.09 -12.59
CA ALA A 36 -3.30 17.19 -13.62
C ALA A 36 -1.94 17.76 -13.13
N PRO A 37 -1.85 18.75 -12.22
CA PRO A 37 -0.54 19.24 -11.77
C PRO A 37 0.30 18.17 -11.04
N PHE A 38 -0.32 17.11 -10.53
CA PHE A 38 0.39 15.97 -9.95
C PHE A 38 0.66 14.84 -10.96
N ALA A 39 0.16 14.95 -12.19
CA ALA A 39 0.45 13.98 -13.23
C ALA A 39 1.94 13.99 -13.61
N ALA A 40 2.66 15.10 -13.43
CA ALA A 40 4.11 15.12 -13.64
C ALA A 40 4.90 14.26 -12.62
N LEU A 41 4.28 13.83 -11.51
CA LEU A 41 4.84 12.83 -10.59
C LEU A 41 4.67 11.39 -11.11
N THR A 42 3.93 11.16 -12.21
CA THR A 42 3.99 9.88 -12.92
C THR A 42 5.35 9.78 -13.59
N GLY A 43 6.17 8.83 -13.14
CA GLY A 43 7.61 8.75 -13.44
C GLY A 43 8.47 8.40 -12.23
N HIS A 44 7.94 8.50 -11.01
CA HIS A 44 8.61 8.00 -9.79
C HIS A 44 8.46 6.49 -9.56
N GLU A 45 7.80 5.76 -10.47
CA GLU A 45 7.70 4.30 -10.40
C GLU A 45 9.09 3.67 -10.35
N GLU A 46 10.01 4.13 -11.20
CA GLU A 46 11.41 3.70 -11.20
C GLU A 46 12.11 4.02 -9.86
N ALA A 47 11.90 5.23 -9.31
CA ALA A 47 12.46 5.63 -8.02
C ALA A 47 11.90 4.82 -6.83
N ILE A 48 10.62 4.40 -6.92
CA ILE A 48 9.97 3.53 -5.92
C ILE A 48 10.53 2.11 -6.04
N ASP A 49 10.66 1.58 -7.26
CA ASP A 49 11.20 0.25 -7.52
C ASP A 49 12.66 0.14 -7.06
N ASP A 50 13.49 1.13 -7.39
CA ASP A 50 14.90 1.16 -6.99
C ASP A 50 15.07 1.24 -5.47
N LYS A 51 14.26 2.05 -4.81
CA LYS A 51 14.27 2.14 -3.34
C LYS A 51 13.76 0.85 -2.67
N THR A 52 12.83 0.16 -3.33
CA THR A 52 12.34 -1.14 -2.86
C THR A 52 13.43 -2.20 -2.97
N LYS A 53 14.16 -2.25 -4.10
CA LYS A 53 15.30 -3.16 -4.29
C LYS A 53 16.40 -2.89 -3.27
N SER A 54 16.81 -1.62 -3.07
CA SER A 54 17.88 -1.29 -2.11
C SER A 54 17.51 -1.69 -0.68
N HIS A 55 16.25 -1.51 -0.30
CA HIS A 55 15.76 -1.90 1.02
C HIS A 55 15.73 -3.42 1.21
N LEU A 56 15.35 -4.18 0.17
CA LEU A 56 15.41 -5.65 0.23
C LEU A 56 16.86 -6.16 0.35
N ASP A 57 17.80 -5.58 -0.39
CA ASP A 57 19.23 -5.89 -0.28
C ASP A 57 19.79 -5.59 1.12
N GLU A 58 19.37 -4.47 1.73
CA GLU A 58 19.75 -4.12 3.11
C GLU A 58 19.20 -5.13 4.14
N LEU A 59 17.94 -5.55 3.98
CA LEU A 59 17.34 -6.58 4.82
C LEU A 59 18.04 -7.93 4.69
N GLU A 60 18.41 -8.33 3.47
CA GLU A 60 19.12 -9.59 3.23
C GLU A 60 20.52 -9.56 3.88
N LYS A 61 21.25 -8.45 3.75
CA LYS A 61 22.56 -8.29 4.42
C LYS A 61 22.45 -8.33 5.93
N LEU A 62 21.40 -7.72 6.50
CA LEU A 62 21.13 -7.79 7.94
C LEU A 62 20.79 -9.21 8.38
N GLU A 63 19.98 -9.94 7.62
CA GLU A 63 19.65 -11.35 7.89
C GLU A 63 20.88 -12.26 7.81
N GLN A 64 21.76 -12.04 6.82
CA GLN A 64 23.04 -12.74 6.70
C GLN A 64 23.98 -12.42 7.87
N GLY A 65 24.01 -11.17 8.34
CA GLY A 65 24.75 -10.77 9.54
C GLY A 65 24.24 -11.48 10.80
N ILE A 66 22.91 -11.55 10.98
CA ILE A 66 22.28 -12.27 12.09
C ILE A 66 22.59 -13.78 12.02
N ARG A 67 22.61 -14.37 10.82
CA ARG A 67 22.94 -15.78 10.61
C ARG A 67 24.42 -16.10 10.91
N LEU A 68 25.33 -15.13 10.78
CA LEU A 68 26.73 -15.26 11.14
C LEU A 68 27.00 -15.05 12.65
N GLU A 69 26.09 -14.38 13.37
CA GLU A 69 26.08 -14.28 14.84
C GLU A 69 25.23 -15.38 15.52
N GLY A 70 24.74 -16.36 14.74
CA GLY A 70 24.03 -17.52 15.24
C GLY A 70 24.95 -18.39 16.07
N VAL A 71 25.04 -18.09 17.36
CA VAL A 71 25.71 -18.85 18.41
C VAL A 71 25.46 -20.34 18.19
N ASP A 72 26.54 -21.06 17.91
CA ASP A 72 26.57 -22.52 17.85
C ASP A 72 26.05 -23.00 19.21
N TYR A 73 24.78 -23.42 19.25
CA TYR A 73 24.25 -24.14 20.39
C TYR A 73 25.00 -25.46 20.40
N TYR A 74 26.03 -25.54 21.23
CA TYR A 74 26.60 -26.81 21.64
C TYR A 74 25.45 -27.60 22.26
N ASP A 75 24.95 -28.60 21.54
CA ASP A 75 24.30 -29.74 22.16
C ASP A 75 25.39 -30.39 23.02
N GLY A 76 25.48 -29.93 24.26
CA GLY A 76 26.35 -30.52 25.25
C GLY A 76 25.90 -31.96 25.40
N ASP A 77 26.70 -32.88 24.88
CA ASP A 77 26.68 -34.27 25.29
C ASP A 77 26.87 -34.27 26.82
N PHE A 78 25.74 -34.34 27.53
CA PHE A 78 25.69 -34.59 28.96
C PHE A 78 26.02 -36.08 29.13
N ASP A 79 27.31 -36.39 29.13
CA ASP A 79 27.82 -37.69 29.51
C ASP A 79 27.40 -37.99 30.97
N ASP A 80 26.80 -39.18 31.13
CA ASP A 80 26.25 -39.81 32.34
C ASP A 80 27.31 -40.08 33.44
#